data_AF-A0A661XUM6-F1
#
_entry.id   AF-A0A661XUM6-F1
#
_cell.length_a   1.000
_cell.length_b   1.000
_cell.length_c   1.000
_cell.angle_alpha   90.00
_cell.angle_beta   90.00
_cell.angle_gamma   90.00
#
_symmetry.space_group_name_H-M   'P 1'
#
loop_
_entity.id
_entity.type
_entity.pdbx_description
1 polymer ?
#
loop_
_entity_poly.entity_id
_entity_poly.type
_entity_poly.pdbx_seq_one_letter_code
_entity_poly.pdbx_strand_id
1 'polypeptide(L)'
;SQQRLKIYNMWMPHIHVDYHEQGINEPYFFAPATEPFHEVISDFQRNFQVEIGKNHAKYFDKAGWLFFTRERFDLLYPSYGDTYPTFMGAIGMTYEQAGHSRGGLGIDNDEGFELTLMDRVAHHTTTGLSTVEIASRNAAKLNTEFKKFFQNGDLKYKSYILKGHPDKIDALTKLLDKHEIKYGFSNGGNVNGYSYTENGYGRMNANGALVVSTNQPKGKMVKVLFEPDTKLSDPLTYDITAWSVPYAYGLDCIASTSLVRANGSSPVVREVNQVFQNAAGYLVSWNSMYDATFLSDLLQNDIRVRFSEKDLSFNGKKFNKGSLVITRSDNIDNPQFAATLTKLANKHGRSLYITTTSFSDNRTDFGSPDIKLVHKTRIAVLKGKGTSSLSYGAIWHFFETQLKYPVTSIDTDNFNTRVLKNFDVLIMPGGRYSDFANDNSLKDLKTWIRSGGKVIAMGRAVNTFNDKEGFDVKRVKEDSSNTADDKDDDSSITSGSNDEKLIPYDKRERERVKNNISGSIYKVTLDPSHPMAFGFGDTYYSLKLGSSSYQFLEHGYNVGYIKDDAISVSGFSGDDAKAKLKNSMIFGEARMGSGSIVYLVDDVLFRSFWENGKLLFVNSLFFVNSNAVRL
;
A
#
# COMPACT_ATOMS: atom_id res chain seq x y z
N SER A 1 5.76 -0.04 -15.15
CA SER A 1 4.70 0.60 -15.98
C SER A 1 4.96 2.06 -16.39
N GLN A 2 5.89 2.83 -15.77
CA GLN A 2 6.03 4.28 -16.07
C GLN A 2 6.30 4.63 -17.56
N GLN A 3 7.09 3.82 -18.28
CA GLN A 3 7.34 4.04 -19.71
C GLN A 3 6.13 3.67 -20.58
N ARG A 4 5.40 2.60 -20.22
CA ARG A 4 4.16 2.21 -20.92
C ARG A 4 3.11 3.30 -20.82
N LEU A 5 2.98 3.94 -19.65
CA LEU A 5 2.01 5.00 -19.40
C LEU A 5 2.19 6.22 -20.31
N LYS A 6 3.45 6.62 -20.58
CA LYS A 6 3.75 7.73 -21.51
C LYS A 6 3.24 7.41 -22.92
N ILE A 7 3.54 6.22 -23.43
CA ILE A 7 3.09 5.78 -24.75
C ILE A 7 1.56 5.67 -24.79
N TYR A 8 0.96 5.12 -23.73
CA TYR A 8 -0.49 5.00 -23.62
C TYR A 8 -1.18 6.36 -23.73
N ASN A 9 -0.73 7.37 -23.00
CA ASN A 9 -1.33 8.71 -23.04
C ASN A 9 -1.16 9.42 -24.39
N MET A 10 -0.11 9.09 -25.17
CA MET A 10 0.06 9.62 -26.53
C MET A 10 -0.93 9.01 -27.52
N TRP A 11 -1.25 7.73 -27.37
CA TRP A 11 -2.04 6.98 -28.35
C TRP A 11 -3.52 6.87 -27.98
N MET A 12 -3.83 6.63 -26.71
CA MET A 12 -5.18 6.46 -26.16
C MET A 12 -6.04 5.51 -27.01
N PRO A 13 -5.73 4.19 -27.02
CA PRO A 13 -6.37 3.26 -27.93
C PRO A 13 -7.86 3.06 -27.65
N HIS A 14 -8.60 2.71 -28.70
CA HIS A 14 -10.00 2.29 -28.58
C HIS A 14 -10.14 0.92 -27.92
N ILE A 15 -9.16 0.03 -28.11
CA ILE A 15 -9.13 -1.32 -27.54
C ILE A 15 -7.72 -1.57 -27.00
N HIS A 16 -7.62 -2.06 -25.77
CA HIS A 16 -6.38 -2.45 -25.14
C HIS A 16 -6.48 -3.90 -24.66
N VAL A 17 -5.54 -4.74 -25.08
CA VAL A 17 -5.45 -6.13 -24.64
C VAL A 17 -4.24 -6.28 -23.74
N ASP A 18 -4.48 -6.75 -22.52
CA ASP A 18 -3.47 -7.16 -21.56
C ASP A 18 -3.27 -8.68 -21.70
N TYR A 19 -2.18 -9.05 -22.38
CA TYR A 19 -1.82 -10.43 -22.65
C TYR A 19 -1.03 -11.01 -21.49
N HIS A 20 -1.51 -12.11 -20.95
CA HIS A 20 -0.93 -12.82 -19.82
C HIS A 20 -0.91 -14.33 -20.03
N GLU A 21 -0.35 -15.01 -19.05
CA GLU A 21 -0.37 -16.46 -18.95
C GLU A 21 -0.86 -16.86 -17.55
N GLN A 22 -1.62 -17.95 -17.50
CA GLN A 22 -2.17 -18.53 -16.29
C GLN A 22 -1.69 -19.97 -16.12
N GLY A 23 -2.24 -20.65 -15.11
CA GLY A 23 -1.90 -22.04 -14.79
C GLY A 23 -1.98 -22.98 -16.00
N ILE A 24 -1.22 -24.07 -15.93
CA ILE A 24 -1.09 -25.04 -17.03
C ILE A 24 -2.37 -25.85 -17.28
N ASN A 25 -3.30 -25.87 -16.31
CA ASN A 25 -4.55 -26.63 -16.37
C ASN A 25 -5.75 -25.72 -16.66
N GLU A 26 -5.51 -24.43 -16.89
CA GLU A 26 -6.53 -23.43 -17.06
C GLU A 26 -6.58 -23.07 -18.55
N PRO A 27 -7.59 -23.53 -19.30
CA PRO A 27 -7.70 -23.30 -20.74
C PRO A 27 -7.81 -21.80 -21.05
N TYR A 28 -7.80 -21.38 -22.31
CA TYR A 28 -7.67 -19.95 -22.62
C TYR A 28 -8.80 -19.08 -22.01
N PHE A 29 -8.47 -17.96 -21.38
CA PHE A 29 -9.46 -16.96 -20.96
C PHE A 29 -9.47 -15.76 -21.91
N PHE A 30 -10.67 -15.30 -22.27
CA PHE A 30 -10.85 -13.97 -22.85
C PHE A 30 -12.11 -13.28 -22.34
N ALA A 31 -12.19 -11.97 -22.59
CA ALA A 31 -13.36 -11.15 -22.30
C ALA A 31 -14.65 -11.77 -22.87
N PRO A 32 -15.82 -11.57 -22.23
CA PRO A 32 -16.10 -10.53 -21.22
C PRO A 32 -15.69 -10.88 -19.78
N ALA A 33 -15.41 -9.81 -19.02
CA ALA A 33 -15.18 -9.85 -17.57
C ALA A 33 -16.45 -10.24 -16.79
N THR A 34 -16.29 -10.58 -15.52
CA THR A 34 -17.38 -10.83 -14.58
C THR A 34 -17.70 -9.61 -13.70
N GLU A 35 -18.86 -9.60 -13.05
CA GLU A 35 -19.13 -8.63 -11.99
C GLU A 35 -18.18 -8.87 -10.80
N PRO A 36 -17.77 -7.83 -10.07
CA PRO A 36 -18.22 -6.44 -10.20
C PRO A 36 -17.49 -5.60 -11.25
N PHE A 37 -18.25 -4.76 -11.94
CA PHE A 37 -17.71 -3.69 -12.76
C PHE A 37 -17.91 -2.34 -12.07
N HIS A 38 -16.93 -1.44 -12.18
CA HIS A 38 -17.10 -0.08 -11.70
C HIS A 38 -18.22 0.66 -12.45
N GLU A 39 -19.02 1.47 -11.74
CA GLU A 39 -20.12 2.26 -12.32
C GLU A 39 -19.73 3.32 -13.38
N VAL A 40 -18.43 3.57 -13.61
CA VAL A 40 -17.99 4.47 -14.70
C VAL A 40 -17.90 3.77 -16.05
N ILE A 41 -17.86 2.44 -16.05
CA ILE A 41 -17.77 1.63 -17.27
C ILE A 41 -19.12 1.67 -17.97
N SER A 42 -19.11 2.15 -19.22
CA SER A 42 -20.34 2.31 -19.99
C SER A 42 -20.93 0.96 -20.43
N ASP A 43 -22.24 0.95 -20.66
CA ASP A 43 -22.93 -0.21 -21.24
C ASP A 43 -22.31 -0.60 -22.60
N PHE A 44 -21.86 0.38 -23.37
CA PHE A 44 -21.14 0.11 -24.61
C PHE A 44 -19.84 -0.66 -24.34
N GLN A 45 -19.01 -0.22 -23.39
CA GLN A 45 -17.75 -0.91 -23.08
C GLN A 45 -18.00 -2.37 -22.66
N ARG A 46 -19.00 -2.60 -21.80
CA ARG A 46 -19.43 -3.94 -21.35
C ARG A 46 -19.91 -4.80 -22.52
N ASN A 47 -20.84 -4.27 -23.32
CA ASN A 47 -21.42 -5.02 -24.43
C ASN A 47 -20.39 -5.31 -25.53
N PHE A 48 -19.45 -4.39 -25.77
CA PHE A 48 -18.42 -4.60 -26.79
C PHE A 48 -17.42 -5.69 -26.39
N GLN A 49 -17.10 -5.86 -25.10
CA GLN A 49 -16.34 -7.04 -24.64
C GLN A 49 -17.04 -8.35 -25.04
N VAL A 50 -18.37 -8.41 -24.94
CA VAL A 50 -19.17 -9.58 -25.35
C VAL A 50 -19.08 -9.81 -26.86
N GLU A 51 -19.14 -8.75 -27.66
CA GLU A 51 -19.00 -8.84 -29.13
C GLU A 51 -17.63 -9.41 -29.53
N ILE A 52 -16.55 -8.96 -28.88
CA ILE A 52 -15.19 -9.45 -29.10
C ILE A 52 -15.07 -10.93 -28.70
N GLY A 53 -15.51 -11.28 -27.48
CA GLY A 53 -15.46 -12.66 -26.97
C GLY A 53 -16.22 -13.64 -27.87
N LYS A 54 -17.40 -13.25 -28.36
CA LYS A 54 -18.17 -14.05 -29.34
C LYS A 54 -17.43 -14.22 -30.68
N ASN A 55 -16.59 -13.26 -31.08
CA ASN A 55 -15.78 -13.41 -32.27
C ASN A 55 -14.61 -14.38 -32.04
N HIS A 56 -13.96 -14.32 -30.88
CA HIS A 56 -12.92 -15.29 -30.49
C HIS A 56 -13.46 -16.71 -30.43
N ALA A 57 -14.61 -16.91 -29.77
CA ALA A 57 -15.27 -18.20 -29.65
C ALA A 57 -15.44 -18.90 -31.01
N LYS A 58 -15.86 -18.20 -32.06
CA LYS A 58 -16.00 -18.79 -33.41
C LYS A 58 -14.71 -19.44 -33.93
N TYR A 59 -13.55 -18.84 -33.67
CA TYR A 59 -12.27 -19.38 -34.10
C TYR A 59 -11.82 -20.53 -33.21
N PHE A 60 -12.00 -20.40 -31.91
CA PHE A 60 -11.67 -21.45 -30.93
C PHE A 60 -12.53 -22.69 -31.12
N ASP A 61 -13.85 -22.53 -31.26
CA ASP A 61 -14.81 -23.60 -31.55
C ASP A 61 -14.45 -24.34 -32.84
N LYS A 62 -14.09 -23.60 -33.89
CA LYS A 62 -13.67 -24.17 -35.17
C LYS A 62 -12.36 -24.98 -35.05
N ALA A 63 -11.44 -24.53 -34.21
CA ALA A 63 -10.16 -25.19 -33.96
C ALA A 63 -10.26 -26.32 -32.92
N GLY A 64 -11.38 -26.42 -32.19
CA GLY A 64 -11.55 -27.35 -31.08
C GLY A 64 -10.79 -26.95 -29.81
N TRP A 65 -10.45 -25.67 -29.65
CA TRP A 65 -9.74 -25.16 -28.48
C TRP A 65 -10.69 -24.77 -27.37
N LEU A 66 -10.41 -25.23 -26.14
CA LEU A 66 -11.20 -24.88 -24.96
C LEU A 66 -10.90 -23.45 -24.52
N PHE A 67 -11.95 -22.77 -24.07
CA PHE A 67 -11.87 -21.43 -23.48
C PHE A 67 -12.93 -21.24 -22.41
N PHE A 68 -12.77 -20.21 -21.59
CA PHE A 68 -13.77 -19.76 -20.63
C PHE A 68 -13.85 -18.23 -20.57
N THR A 69 -14.98 -17.70 -20.08
CA THR A 69 -15.26 -16.25 -19.95
C THR A 69 -16.17 -16.02 -18.74
N ARG A 70 -16.27 -14.79 -18.20
CA ARG A 70 -17.23 -14.40 -17.13
C ARG A 70 -17.11 -15.12 -15.78
N GLU A 71 -15.94 -15.61 -15.42
CA GLU A 71 -15.78 -16.36 -14.16
C GLU A 71 -14.94 -15.64 -13.12
N ARG A 72 -13.73 -15.19 -13.49
CA ARG A 72 -12.71 -14.82 -12.49
C ARG A 72 -12.33 -13.35 -12.46
N PHE A 73 -12.16 -12.73 -13.63
CA PHE A 73 -11.57 -11.40 -13.73
C PHE A 73 -12.66 -10.34 -13.84
N ASP A 74 -12.69 -9.43 -12.85
CA ASP A 74 -13.62 -8.30 -12.78
C ASP A 74 -13.00 -7.00 -13.32
N LEU A 75 -13.80 -5.94 -13.45
CA LEU A 75 -13.32 -4.61 -13.89
C LEU A 75 -13.61 -3.53 -12.84
N LEU A 76 -13.26 -3.80 -11.59
CA LEU A 76 -13.46 -2.86 -10.49
C LEU A 76 -12.20 -2.04 -10.16
N TYR A 77 -11.10 -2.71 -9.82
CA TYR A 77 -9.90 -2.07 -9.25
C TYR A 77 -9.00 -1.40 -10.33
N PRO A 78 -8.66 -0.08 -10.24
CA PRO A 78 -8.02 0.70 -11.32
C PRO A 78 -6.53 0.47 -11.57
N SER A 79 -5.96 -0.66 -11.17
CA SER A 79 -4.50 -0.90 -11.30
C SER A 79 -4.07 -1.89 -12.38
N TYR A 80 -5.03 -2.58 -12.99
CA TYR A 80 -4.76 -3.64 -13.97
C TYR A 80 -4.64 -3.09 -15.40
N GLY A 81 -3.99 -3.86 -16.28
CA GLY A 81 -3.77 -3.46 -17.66
C GLY A 81 -5.04 -3.46 -18.51
N ASP A 82 -6.14 -4.01 -18.03
CA ASP A 82 -7.48 -3.91 -18.62
C ASP A 82 -8.34 -2.82 -17.95
N THR A 83 -8.31 -2.70 -16.62
CA THR A 83 -9.11 -1.71 -15.90
C THR A 83 -8.62 -0.29 -16.13
N TYR A 84 -7.29 -0.05 -16.10
CA TYR A 84 -6.74 1.28 -16.32
C TYR A 84 -7.15 1.84 -17.70
N PRO A 85 -6.97 1.12 -18.83
CA PRO A 85 -7.46 1.57 -20.13
C PRO A 85 -8.96 1.76 -20.19
N THR A 86 -9.74 0.89 -19.53
CA THR A 86 -11.20 0.99 -19.48
C THR A 86 -11.64 2.31 -18.82
N PHE A 87 -10.97 2.71 -17.73
CA PHE A 87 -11.21 4.00 -17.08
C PHE A 87 -10.67 5.21 -17.85
N MET A 88 -9.91 4.94 -18.91
CA MET A 88 -9.43 5.91 -19.89
C MET A 88 -10.21 5.86 -21.21
N GLY A 89 -11.36 5.16 -21.25
CA GLY A 89 -12.31 5.14 -22.36
C GLY A 89 -12.11 4.01 -23.37
N ALA A 90 -11.04 3.22 -23.26
CA ALA A 90 -10.81 2.07 -24.11
C ALA A 90 -11.76 0.91 -23.76
N ILE A 91 -11.84 -0.08 -24.65
CA ILE A 91 -12.27 -1.42 -24.29
C ILE A 91 -11.02 -2.15 -23.77
N GLY A 92 -10.81 -2.16 -22.47
CA GLY A 92 -9.75 -2.95 -21.85
C GLY A 92 -10.16 -4.42 -21.74
N MET A 93 -9.23 -5.35 -21.97
CA MET A 93 -9.48 -6.79 -21.89
C MET A 93 -8.24 -7.52 -21.40
N THR A 94 -8.46 -8.55 -20.58
CA THR A 94 -7.44 -9.52 -20.18
C THR A 94 -7.59 -10.79 -21.01
N TYR A 95 -6.48 -11.26 -21.58
CA TYR A 95 -6.39 -12.58 -22.21
C TYR A 95 -5.35 -13.43 -21.49
N GLU A 96 -5.75 -14.60 -21.00
CA GLU A 96 -4.88 -15.51 -20.26
C GLU A 96 -4.67 -16.80 -21.06
N GLN A 97 -3.41 -17.14 -21.29
CA GLN A 97 -3.01 -18.38 -21.93
C GLN A 97 -2.50 -19.37 -20.89
N ALA A 98 -2.99 -20.61 -20.92
CA ALA A 98 -2.42 -21.71 -20.15
C ALA A 98 -0.90 -21.80 -20.38
N GLY A 99 -0.09 -22.06 -19.35
CA GLY A 99 1.33 -22.38 -19.51
C GLY A 99 2.22 -21.72 -18.48
N HIS A 100 2.12 -20.41 -18.32
CA HIS A 100 3.00 -19.54 -17.52
C HIS A 100 4.50 -19.98 -17.53
N SER A 101 5.24 -19.61 -16.49
CA SER A 101 6.62 -20.07 -16.26
C SER A 101 6.84 -21.61 -16.20
N ARG A 102 5.78 -22.43 -16.17
CA ARG A 102 5.88 -23.91 -16.10
C ARG A 102 5.79 -24.57 -17.47
N GLY A 103 5.25 -23.88 -18.48
CA GLY A 103 4.85 -24.47 -19.75
C GLY A 103 5.99 -24.82 -20.71
N GLY A 104 7.22 -24.35 -20.45
CA GLY A 104 8.42 -24.73 -21.22
C GLY A 104 8.23 -24.73 -22.74
N LEU A 105 8.76 -25.75 -23.43
CA LEU A 105 8.43 -26.01 -24.84
C LEU A 105 7.11 -26.80 -25.00
N GLY A 106 6.76 -27.61 -24.01
CA GLY A 106 5.54 -28.39 -23.92
C GLY A 106 5.37 -28.88 -22.48
N ILE A 107 4.12 -29.09 -22.06
CA ILE A 107 3.77 -29.65 -20.75
C ILE A 107 2.46 -30.42 -20.83
N ASP A 108 2.38 -31.57 -20.18
CA ASP A 108 1.12 -32.28 -20.02
C ASP A 108 0.25 -31.57 -18.98
N ASN A 109 -1.00 -31.26 -19.33
CA ASN A 109 -2.00 -30.82 -18.37
C ASN A 109 -2.59 -32.02 -17.59
N ASP A 110 -3.41 -31.75 -16.59
CA ASP A 110 -4.07 -32.79 -15.78
C ASP A 110 -5.21 -33.54 -16.51
N GLU A 111 -5.54 -33.14 -17.74
CA GLU A 111 -6.48 -33.81 -18.62
C GLU A 111 -5.80 -34.76 -19.62
N GLY A 112 -4.47 -34.86 -19.59
CA GLY A 112 -3.69 -35.73 -20.49
C GLY A 112 -3.45 -35.16 -21.88
N PHE A 113 -3.55 -33.83 -22.05
CA PHE A 113 -3.21 -33.10 -23.27
C PHE A 113 -1.84 -32.43 -23.14
N GLU A 114 -0.99 -32.57 -24.16
CA GLU A 114 0.28 -31.85 -24.24
C GLU A 114 0.05 -30.42 -24.76
N LEU A 115 0.20 -29.43 -23.88
CA LEU A 115 0.16 -28.02 -24.22
C LEU A 115 1.53 -27.53 -24.72
N THR A 116 1.67 -27.31 -26.02
CA THR A 116 2.95 -26.88 -26.63
C THR A 116 3.08 -25.36 -26.73
N LEU A 117 4.30 -24.86 -26.86
CA LEU A 117 4.55 -23.44 -27.17
C LEU A 117 3.87 -23.01 -28.48
N MET A 118 3.74 -23.92 -29.45
CA MET A 118 3.06 -23.63 -30.72
C MET A 118 1.56 -23.38 -30.50
N ASP A 119 0.90 -24.17 -29.65
CA ASP A 119 -0.51 -23.96 -29.30
C ASP A 119 -0.71 -22.61 -28.63
N ARG A 120 0.13 -22.28 -27.64
CA ARG A 120 0.07 -21.00 -26.93
C ARG A 120 0.24 -19.80 -27.85
N VAL A 121 1.20 -19.87 -28.79
CA VAL A 121 1.40 -18.84 -29.81
C VAL A 121 0.21 -18.76 -30.76
N ALA A 122 -0.34 -19.89 -31.19
CA ALA A 122 -1.48 -19.95 -32.09
C ALA A 122 -2.74 -19.32 -31.46
N HIS A 123 -3.01 -19.60 -30.18
CA HIS A 123 -4.14 -19.04 -29.46
C HIS A 123 -4.04 -17.51 -29.33
N HIS A 124 -2.92 -16.99 -28.79
CA HIS A 124 -2.69 -15.55 -28.66
C HIS A 124 -2.72 -14.82 -30.01
N THR A 125 -2.14 -15.43 -31.04
CA THR A 125 -2.17 -14.88 -32.41
C THR A 125 -3.60 -14.81 -32.93
N THR A 126 -4.39 -15.87 -32.71
CA THR A 126 -5.78 -15.96 -33.17
C THR A 126 -6.66 -14.91 -32.49
N THR A 127 -6.58 -14.77 -31.16
CA THR A 127 -7.34 -13.72 -30.46
C THR A 127 -6.90 -12.33 -30.88
N GLY A 128 -5.59 -12.11 -31.07
CA GLY A 128 -5.07 -10.83 -31.54
C GLY A 128 -5.63 -10.41 -32.90
N LEU A 129 -5.61 -11.30 -33.89
CA LEU A 129 -6.18 -11.04 -35.21
C LEU A 129 -7.72 -10.89 -35.15
N SER A 130 -8.38 -11.72 -34.36
CA SER A 130 -9.83 -11.67 -34.14
C SER A 130 -10.27 -10.34 -33.50
N THR A 131 -9.45 -9.74 -32.63
CA THR A 131 -9.68 -8.40 -32.07
C THR A 131 -9.52 -7.31 -33.12
N VAL A 132 -8.53 -7.40 -34.00
CA VAL A 132 -8.36 -6.46 -35.12
C VAL A 132 -9.55 -6.54 -36.09
N GLU A 133 -10.03 -7.75 -36.39
CA GLU A 133 -11.19 -7.98 -37.26
C GLU A 133 -12.44 -7.27 -36.74
N ILE A 134 -12.80 -7.49 -35.48
CA ILE A 134 -14.02 -6.91 -34.89
C ILE A 134 -13.89 -5.40 -34.68
N ALA A 135 -12.67 -4.91 -34.37
CA ALA A 135 -12.38 -3.48 -34.30
C ALA A 135 -12.59 -2.80 -35.66
N SER A 136 -12.04 -3.39 -36.72
CA SER A 136 -12.15 -2.87 -38.10
C SER A 136 -13.61 -2.74 -38.54
N ARG A 137 -14.43 -3.76 -38.25
CA ARG A 137 -15.88 -3.75 -38.58
C ARG A 137 -16.68 -2.71 -37.81
N ASN A 138 -16.20 -2.27 -36.64
CA ASN A 138 -16.93 -1.37 -35.74
C ASN A 138 -16.25 -0.01 -35.54
N ALA A 139 -15.29 0.36 -36.40
CA ALA A 139 -14.45 1.55 -36.22
C ALA A 139 -15.26 2.84 -36.00
N ALA A 140 -16.35 3.06 -36.74
CA ALA A 140 -17.19 4.25 -36.58
C ALA A 140 -17.90 4.31 -35.21
N LYS A 141 -18.42 3.17 -34.74
CA LYS A 141 -19.09 3.05 -33.44
C LYS A 141 -18.09 3.23 -32.29
N LEU A 142 -16.92 2.61 -32.39
CA LEU A 142 -15.82 2.76 -31.43
C LEU A 142 -15.41 4.24 -31.26
N ASN A 143 -15.18 4.96 -32.35
CA ASN A 143 -14.84 6.40 -32.30
C ASN A 143 -15.93 7.25 -31.63
N THR A 144 -17.20 6.96 -31.95
CA THR A 144 -18.34 7.72 -31.43
C THR A 144 -18.48 7.54 -29.92
N GLU A 145 -18.46 6.29 -29.45
CA GLU A 145 -18.60 5.97 -28.03
C GLU A 145 -17.36 6.36 -27.21
N PHE A 146 -16.16 6.26 -27.80
CA PHE A 146 -14.93 6.75 -27.18
C PHE A 146 -15.01 8.26 -26.93
N LYS A 147 -15.47 9.06 -27.91
CA LYS A 147 -15.69 10.51 -27.71
C LYS A 147 -16.73 10.79 -26.63
N LYS A 148 -17.83 10.02 -26.61
CA LYS A 148 -18.90 10.14 -25.61
C LYS A 148 -18.39 9.82 -24.20
N PHE A 149 -17.44 8.89 -24.06
CA PHE A 149 -16.88 8.53 -22.75
C PHE A 149 -16.31 9.72 -21.99
N PHE A 150 -15.70 10.70 -22.68
CA PHE A 150 -15.08 11.88 -22.07
C PHE A 150 -16.06 13.00 -21.71
N GLN A 151 -17.37 12.78 -21.87
CA GLN A 151 -18.39 13.69 -21.37
C GLN A 151 -18.62 13.45 -19.87
N ASN A 152 -18.32 14.48 -19.06
CA ASN A 152 -18.27 14.39 -17.59
C ASN A 152 -19.41 15.16 -16.88
N GLY A 153 -20.45 15.56 -17.62
CA GLY A 153 -21.57 16.35 -17.13
C GLY A 153 -22.33 15.68 -15.97
N ASP A 154 -22.40 14.36 -15.97
CA ASP A 154 -23.23 13.58 -15.04
C ASP A 154 -22.48 13.15 -13.76
N LEU A 155 -21.18 13.47 -13.65
CA LEU A 155 -20.41 13.12 -12.46
C LEU A 155 -20.91 13.93 -11.25
N LYS A 156 -21.31 13.24 -10.17
CA LYS A 156 -21.84 13.85 -8.92
C LYS A 156 -20.90 14.89 -8.35
N TYR A 157 -19.63 14.53 -8.13
CA TYR A 157 -18.62 15.42 -7.59
C TYR A 157 -17.92 16.17 -8.73
N LYS A 158 -17.85 17.49 -8.60
CA LYS A 158 -17.25 18.40 -9.59
C LYS A 158 -15.83 18.81 -9.21
N SER A 159 -15.50 18.78 -7.93
CA SER A 159 -14.16 19.08 -7.41
C SER A 159 -13.84 18.25 -6.18
N TYR A 160 -12.60 17.80 -6.07
CA TYR A 160 -12.01 17.24 -4.85
C TYR A 160 -11.00 18.25 -4.30
N ILE A 161 -11.15 18.61 -3.03
CA ILE A 161 -10.37 19.65 -2.36
C ILE A 161 -9.56 18.95 -1.28
N LEU A 162 -8.24 18.99 -1.38
CA LEU A 162 -7.33 18.26 -0.49
C LEU A 162 -6.43 19.21 0.28
N LYS A 163 -6.24 18.92 1.57
CA LYS A 163 -5.37 19.67 2.47
C LYS A 163 -4.56 18.71 3.34
N GLY A 164 -3.34 19.12 3.66
CA GLY A 164 -2.45 18.33 4.51
C GLY A 164 -1.03 18.86 4.41
N HIS A 165 -0.07 18.05 4.85
CA HIS A 165 1.34 18.42 4.81
C HIS A 165 1.80 18.70 3.36
N PRO A 166 2.58 19.76 3.10
CA PRO A 166 3.03 20.13 1.75
C PRO A 166 3.72 18.99 0.98
N ASP A 167 4.54 18.16 1.64
CA ASP A 167 5.18 17.02 0.98
C ASP A 167 4.19 15.94 0.52
N LYS A 168 3.10 15.72 1.27
CA LYS A 168 2.05 14.76 0.88
C LYS A 168 1.27 15.27 -0.33
N ILE A 169 1.06 16.59 -0.38
CA ILE A 169 0.50 17.26 -1.56
C ILE A 169 1.46 17.12 -2.75
N ASP A 170 2.76 17.38 -2.59
CA ASP A 170 3.78 17.22 -3.65
C ASP A 170 3.88 15.77 -4.15
N ALA A 171 3.79 14.78 -3.24
CA ALA A 171 3.75 13.36 -3.61
C ALA A 171 2.51 13.03 -4.45
N LEU A 172 1.34 13.53 -4.06
CA LEU A 172 0.11 13.34 -4.82
C LEU A 172 0.19 14.05 -6.18
N THR A 173 0.67 15.28 -6.26
CA THR A 173 0.78 15.99 -7.55
C THR A 173 1.70 15.25 -8.52
N LYS A 174 2.78 14.62 -8.05
CA LYS A 174 3.62 13.75 -8.90
C LYS A 174 2.86 12.53 -9.46
N LEU A 175 1.92 11.96 -8.70
CA LEU A 175 1.03 10.91 -9.22
C LEU A 175 0.10 11.49 -10.29
N LEU A 176 -0.52 12.64 -10.02
CA LEU A 176 -1.43 13.31 -10.97
C LEU A 176 -0.70 13.68 -12.27
N ASP A 177 0.50 14.24 -12.18
CA ASP A 177 1.36 14.58 -13.32
C ASP A 177 1.68 13.36 -14.17
N LYS A 178 2.02 12.24 -13.50
CA LYS A 178 2.30 10.96 -14.18
C LYS A 178 1.10 10.46 -14.99
N HIS A 179 -0.12 10.73 -14.51
CA HIS A 179 -1.36 10.40 -15.21
C HIS A 179 -1.91 11.56 -16.06
N GLU A 180 -1.19 12.69 -16.16
CA GLU A 180 -1.60 13.94 -16.83
C GLU A 180 -2.99 14.42 -16.40
N ILE A 181 -3.30 14.26 -15.11
CA ILE A 181 -4.51 14.79 -14.49
C ILE A 181 -4.21 16.23 -14.06
N LYS A 182 -5.01 17.18 -14.57
CA LYS A 182 -4.87 18.60 -14.24
C LYS A 182 -5.38 18.86 -12.83
N TYR A 183 -4.67 19.72 -12.12
CA TYR A 183 -5.02 20.23 -10.80
C TYR A 183 -4.62 21.70 -10.69
N GLY A 184 -5.08 22.36 -9.63
CA GLY A 184 -4.64 23.70 -9.25
C GLY A 184 -4.77 23.92 -7.75
N PHE A 185 -4.57 25.14 -7.28
CA PHE A 185 -4.70 25.49 -5.86
C PHE A 185 -5.76 26.56 -5.67
N SER A 186 -6.48 26.52 -4.55
CA SER A 186 -7.45 27.56 -4.22
C SER A 186 -6.82 28.70 -3.40
N ASN A 187 -7.20 29.94 -3.68
CA ASN A 187 -6.77 31.14 -2.93
C ASN A 187 -7.69 31.48 -1.74
N GLY A 188 -8.62 30.59 -1.39
CA GLY A 188 -9.47 30.77 -0.22
C GLY A 188 -10.91 30.32 -0.41
N GLY A 189 -11.76 30.84 0.46
CA GLY A 189 -13.15 30.44 0.55
C GLY A 189 -13.35 29.15 1.35
N ASN A 190 -14.61 28.83 1.53
CA ASN A 190 -15.04 27.64 2.24
C ASN A 190 -15.81 26.76 1.28
N VAL A 191 -15.49 25.47 1.29
CA VAL A 191 -16.11 24.48 0.41
C VAL A 191 -16.82 23.44 1.25
N ASN A 192 -18.05 23.15 0.85
CA ASN A 192 -18.88 22.11 1.46
C ASN A 192 -18.97 20.90 0.53
N GLY A 193 -19.21 19.73 1.11
CA GLY A 193 -19.37 18.49 0.37
C GLY A 193 -19.28 17.28 1.28
N TYR A 194 -18.94 16.14 0.70
CA TYR A 194 -18.66 14.94 1.49
C TYR A 194 -17.24 15.03 2.08
N SER A 195 -17.15 14.97 3.40
CA SER A 195 -15.93 14.96 4.21
C SER A 195 -15.48 13.53 4.48
N TYR A 196 -14.23 13.25 4.11
CA TYR A 196 -13.60 11.95 4.30
C TYR A 196 -13.27 11.71 5.77
N THR A 197 -12.96 12.77 6.51
CA THR A 197 -12.63 12.70 7.93
C THR A 197 -13.88 12.49 8.79
N GLU A 198 -15.00 13.10 8.41
CA GLU A 198 -16.28 12.98 9.14
C GLU A 198 -17.15 11.82 8.62
N ASN A 199 -16.78 11.19 7.49
CA ASN A 199 -17.58 10.18 6.80
C ASN A 199 -19.03 10.64 6.55
N GLY A 200 -19.19 11.86 6.04
CA GLY A 200 -20.49 12.52 5.96
C GLY A 200 -20.43 13.91 5.34
N TYR A 201 -21.45 14.73 5.54
CA TYR A 201 -21.43 16.12 5.06
C TYR A 201 -20.55 16.99 5.97
N GLY A 202 -19.63 17.75 5.37
CA GLY A 202 -18.72 18.63 6.08
C GLY A 202 -18.29 19.85 5.28
N ARG A 203 -17.39 20.63 5.89
CA ARG A 203 -16.88 21.89 5.33
C ARG A 203 -15.38 22.04 5.60
N MET A 204 -14.65 22.63 4.65
CA MET A 204 -13.23 22.94 4.79
C MET A 204 -12.91 24.34 4.26
N ASN A 205 -11.97 25.03 4.92
CA ASN A 205 -11.31 26.20 4.37
C ASN A 205 -10.33 25.77 3.26
N ALA A 206 -10.60 26.21 2.03
CA ALA A 206 -9.87 25.80 0.84
C ALA A 206 -8.63 26.65 0.54
N ASN A 207 -8.25 27.61 1.41
CA ASN A 207 -7.06 28.42 1.17
C ASN A 207 -5.79 27.55 1.12
N GLY A 208 -5.06 27.63 0.01
CA GLY A 208 -3.88 26.81 -0.29
C GLY A 208 -4.18 25.33 -0.53
N ALA A 209 -5.45 24.93 -0.59
CA ALA A 209 -5.82 23.53 -0.82
C ALA A 209 -5.62 23.14 -2.29
N LEU A 210 -5.17 21.90 -2.51
CA LEU A 210 -5.12 21.29 -3.83
C LEU A 210 -6.55 21.03 -4.32
N VAL A 211 -6.85 21.42 -5.55
CA VAL A 211 -8.15 21.24 -6.19
C VAL A 211 -7.98 20.40 -7.45
N VAL A 212 -8.64 19.25 -7.49
CA VAL A 212 -8.72 18.37 -8.66
C VAL A 212 -10.17 18.37 -9.16
N SER A 213 -10.41 18.95 -10.34
CA SER A 213 -11.76 19.00 -10.92
C SER A 213 -12.05 17.80 -11.80
N THR A 214 -13.29 17.33 -11.82
CA THR A 214 -13.74 16.33 -12.80
C THR A 214 -14.11 16.97 -14.15
N ASN A 215 -14.11 18.31 -14.25
CA ASN A 215 -14.33 19.05 -15.50
C ASN A 215 -13.05 19.13 -16.35
N GLN A 216 -12.56 17.97 -16.75
CA GLN A 216 -11.40 17.76 -17.63
C GLN A 216 -11.58 16.41 -18.35
N PRO A 217 -10.88 16.12 -19.46
CA PRO A 217 -11.07 14.86 -20.18
C PRO A 217 -11.01 13.63 -19.26
N LYS A 218 -9.97 13.49 -18.43
CA LYS A 218 -9.80 12.37 -17.49
C LYS A 218 -10.72 12.43 -16.25
N GLY A 219 -11.85 13.14 -16.31
CA GLY A 219 -12.77 13.33 -15.18
C GLY A 219 -13.33 12.05 -14.57
N LYS A 220 -13.61 11.02 -15.39
CA LYS A 220 -13.99 9.69 -14.89
C LYS A 220 -12.87 8.99 -14.12
N MET A 221 -11.62 9.05 -14.61
CA MET A 221 -10.46 8.55 -13.87
C MET A 221 -10.27 9.31 -12.55
N VAL A 222 -10.46 10.64 -12.53
CA VAL A 222 -10.46 11.42 -11.29
C VAL A 222 -11.53 10.92 -10.32
N LYS A 223 -12.76 10.66 -10.79
CA LYS A 223 -13.80 10.05 -9.96
C LYS A 223 -13.34 8.72 -9.37
N VAL A 224 -12.87 7.79 -10.21
CA VAL A 224 -12.43 6.44 -9.77
C VAL A 224 -11.35 6.54 -8.70
N LEU A 225 -10.35 7.41 -8.88
CA LEU A 225 -9.23 7.52 -7.94
C LEU A 225 -9.61 8.20 -6.62
N PHE A 226 -10.57 9.12 -6.65
CA PHE A 226 -10.88 9.97 -5.51
C PHE A 226 -12.23 9.69 -4.87
N GLU A 227 -13.07 8.77 -5.36
CA GLU A 227 -14.39 8.55 -4.77
C GLU A 227 -14.31 8.11 -3.29
N PRO A 228 -15.28 8.53 -2.47
CA PRO A 228 -15.30 8.16 -1.05
C PRO A 228 -15.74 6.71 -0.84
N ASP A 229 -16.61 6.22 -1.72
CA ASP A 229 -17.22 4.90 -1.64
C ASP A 229 -17.39 4.33 -3.05
N THR A 230 -16.88 3.11 -3.22
CA THR A 230 -16.92 2.38 -4.48
C THR A 230 -18.11 1.44 -4.44
N LYS A 231 -19.02 1.58 -5.42
CA LYS A 231 -20.19 0.70 -5.50
C LYS A 231 -19.81 -0.70 -5.93
N LEU A 232 -20.40 -1.67 -5.25
CA LEU A 232 -20.16 -3.08 -5.47
C LEU A 232 -21.47 -3.80 -5.80
N SER A 233 -21.51 -4.46 -6.96
CA SER A 233 -22.65 -5.25 -7.44
C SER A 233 -22.61 -6.70 -6.94
N ASP A 234 -21.40 -7.26 -6.79
CA ASP A 234 -21.16 -8.57 -6.20
C ASP A 234 -19.99 -8.47 -5.21
N PRO A 235 -20.12 -8.96 -3.97
CA PRO A 235 -19.02 -8.98 -3.03
C PRO A 235 -17.87 -9.93 -3.39
N LEU A 236 -18.07 -10.87 -4.32
CA LEU A 236 -17.00 -11.69 -4.88
C LEU A 236 -16.20 -10.86 -5.88
N THR A 237 -14.98 -10.49 -5.49
CA THR A 237 -14.07 -9.68 -6.29
C THR A 237 -12.76 -10.39 -6.51
N TYR A 238 -12.13 -10.14 -7.65
CA TYR A 238 -10.80 -10.61 -7.99
C TYR A 238 -9.72 -9.97 -7.11
N ASP A 239 -9.93 -8.71 -6.70
CA ASP A 239 -8.96 -7.93 -5.93
C ASP A 239 -9.65 -7.01 -4.89
N ILE A 240 -8.96 -5.97 -4.43
CA ILE A 240 -9.44 -5.01 -3.44
C ILE A 240 -10.64 -4.20 -3.93
N THR A 241 -11.48 -3.82 -2.99
CA THR A 241 -12.70 -3.02 -3.21
C THR A 241 -12.57 -1.58 -2.73
N ALA A 242 -11.40 -1.17 -2.22
CA ALA A 242 -11.11 0.21 -1.82
C ALA A 242 -9.66 0.62 -2.10
N TRP A 243 -9.47 1.86 -2.54
CA TRP A 243 -8.16 2.43 -2.91
C TRP A 243 -8.08 3.97 -2.81
N SER A 244 -9.13 4.62 -2.31
CA SER A 244 -9.34 6.06 -2.40
C SER A 244 -8.10 6.90 -2.03
N VAL A 245 -7.66 7.73 -2.99
CA VAL A 245 -6.41 8.50 -2.93
C VAL A 245 -6.29 9.40 -1.69
N PRO A 246 -7.33 10.14 -1.25
CA PRO A 246 -7.26 10.93 -0.02
C PRO A 246 -6.78 10.12 1.21
N TYR A 247 -7.31 8.92 1.41
CA TYR A 247 -6.90 8.05 2.51
C TYR A 247 -5.50 7.48 2.30
N ALA A 248 -5.19 7.02 1.07
CA ALA A 248 -3.90 6.44 0.73
C ALA A 248 -2.73 7.43 0.95
N TYR A 249 -2.96 8.74 0.80
CA TYR A 249 -1.97 9.80 1.03
C TYR A 249 -2.08 10.46 2.41
N GLY A 250 -3.11 10.12 3.20
CA GLY A 250 -3.35 10.71 4.51
C GLY A 250 -3.58 12.21 4.44
N LEU A 251 -4.50 12.63 3.56
CA LEU A 251 -4.90 14.01 3.32
C LEU A 251 -6.36 14.20 3.73
N ASP A 252 -6.67 15.34 4.34
CA ASP A 252 -8.06 15.75 4.52
C ASP A 252 -8.66 16.06 3.15
N CYS A 253 -9.91 15.65 2.91
CA CYS A 253 -10.57 15.90 1.65
C CYS A 253 -12.04 16.29 1.80
N ILE A 254 -12.50 17.19 0.92
CA ILE A 254 -13.92 17.43 0.63
C ILE A 254 -14.18 17.09 -0.84
N ALA A 255 -15.12 16.18 -1.10
CA ALA A 255 -15.68 15.97 -2.42
C ALA A 255 -16.91 16.86 -2.60
N SER A 256 -16.79 17.92 -3.41
CA SER A 256 -17.82 18.93 -3.62
C SER A 256 -18.62 18.66 -4.89
N THR A 257 -19.93 18.88 -4.81
CA THR A 257 -20.85 18.84 -5.98
C THR A 257 -20.77 20.12 -6.83
N SER A 258 -19.93 21.09 -6.45
CA SER A 258 -19.72 22.34 -7.16
C SER A 258 -18.29 22.47 -7.69
N LEU A 259 -18.13 23.25 -8.76
CA LEU A 259 -16.80 23.63 -9.25
C LEU A 259 -16.15 24.61 -8.28
N VAL A 260 -14.91 24.33 -7.91
CA VAL A 260 -14.09 25.19 -7.05
C VAL A 260 -13.00 25.83 -7.91
N ARG A 261 -12.80 27.14 -7.74
CA ARG A 261 -11.75 27.87 -8.46
C ARG A 261 -10.37 27.44 -7.98
N ALA A 262 -9.46 27.20 -8.92
CA ALA A 262 -8.13 26.65 -8.67
C ALA A 262 -7.02 27.51 -9.31
N ASN A 263 -7.12 28.83 -9.18
CA ASN A 263 -6.21 29.82 -9.78
C ASN A 263 -5.15 30.36 -8.82
N GLY A 264 -4.92 29.65 -7.72
CA GLY A 264 -3.90 29.96 -6.72
C GLY A 264 -2.55 29.32 -6.99
N SER A 265 -1.59 29.74 -6.18
CA SER A 265 -0.22 29.21 -6.20
C SER A 265 -0.09 27.99 -5.31
N SER A 266 0.83 27.09 -5.65
CA SER A 266 1.19 26.00 -4.76
C SER A 266 1.71 26.53 -3.43
N PRO A 267 1.28 25.97 -2.28
CA PRO A 267 1.83 26.33 -0.97
C PRO A 267 3.21 25.70 -0.73
N VAL A 268 3.69 24.83 -1.61
CA VAL A 268 4.98 24.15 -1.46
C VAL A 268 6.10 25.16 -1.76
N VAL A 269 6.76 25.65 -0.72
CA VAL A 269 7.95 26.51 -0.82
C VAL A 269 9.18 25.69 -0.44
N ARG A 270 10.21 25.71 -1.29
CA ARG A 270 11.50 25.10 -1.00
C ARG A 270 12.52 26.18 -0.72
N GLU A 271 13.04 26.20 0.50
CA GLU A 271 14.12 27.12 0.88
C GLU A 271 15.47 26.54 0.48
N VAL A 272 16.39 27.42 0.08
CA VAL A 272 17.78 27.05 -0.18
C VAL A 272 18.58 27.29 1.08
N ASN A 273 19.12 26.22 1.64
CA ASN A 273 19.97 26.28 2.81
C ASN A 273 21.34 26.88 2.44
N GLN A 274 21.86 27.72 3.31
CA GLN A 274 23.23 28.23 3.25
C GLN A 274 24.12 27.48 4.23
N VAL A 275 25.42 27.37 3.92
CA VAL A 275 26.39 26.74 4.80
C VAL A 275 26.62 27.65 6.01
N PHE A 276 26.55 27.09 7.22
CA PHE A 276 26.79 27.83 8.45
C PHE A 276 27.66 27.01 9.41
N GLN A 277 28.93 27.39 9.59
CA GLN A 277 29.92 26.57 10.30
C GLN A 277 29.81 26.62 11.84
N ASN A 278 29.21 27.67 12.39
CA ASN A 278 29.20 27.95 13.83
C ASN A 278 27.88 27.56 14.52
N ALA A 279 27.15 26.60 13.96
CA ALA A 279 25.95 26.05 14.60
C ALA A 279 26.33 25.17 15.81
N ALA A 280 25.51 25.19 16.86
CA ALA A 280 25.49 24.11 17.85
C ALA A 280 24.86 22.84 17.25
N GLY A 281 23.83 23.03 16.42
CA GLY A 281 23.22 21.98 15.62
C GLY A 281 22.11 22.48 14.71
N TYR A 282 21.50 21.54 14.01
CA TYR A 282 20.44 21.77 13.04
C TYR A 282 19.22 20.92 13.40
N LEU A 283 18.04 21.49 13.19
CA LEU A 283 16.75 20.83 13.40
C LEU A 283 16.00 20.68 12.09
N VAL A 284 15.42 19.50 11.87
CA VAL A 284 14.57 19.19 10.71
C VAL A 284 13.33 18.45 11.20
N SER A 285 12.15 18.93 10.81
CA SER A 285 10.89 18.28 11.17
C SER A 285 10.74 16.91 10.52
N TRP A 286 9.95 16.03 11.14
CA TRP A 286 9.69 14.66 10.64
C TRP A 286 8.20 14.45 10.37
N ASN A 287 7.78 14.47 9.11
CA ASN A 287 6.37 14.41 8.71
C ASN A 287 6.11 13.55 7.47
N SER A 288 7.12 13.23 6.66
CA SER A 288 6.91 12.57 5.38
C SER A 288 8.06 11.65 4.96
N MET A 289 7.82 10.88 3.88
CA MET A 289 8.85 10.08 3.23
C MET A 289 10.03 10.90 2.68
N TYR A 290 9.87 12.21 2.49
CA TYR A 290 10.99 13.06 2.06
C TYR A 290 11.99 13.26 3.19
N ASP A 291 11.51 13.35 4.43
CA ASP A 291 12.36 13.40 5.63
C ASP A 291 13.07 12.05 5.84
N ALA A 292 12.37 10.94 5.60
CA ALA A 292 12.93 9.59 5.64
C ALA A 292 14.04 9.37 4.61
N THR A 293 13.84 9.83 3.38
CA THR A 293 14.84 9.71 2.31
C THR A 293 16.05 10.60 2.60
N PHE A 294 15.84 11.77 3.21
CA PHE A 294 16.92 12.63 3.68
C PHE A 294 17.73 11.97 4.80
N LEU A 295 17.07 11.41 5.82
CA LEU A 295 17.73 10.65 6.90
C LEU A 295 18.56 9.48 6.34
N SER A 296 17.99 8.74 5.40
CA SER A 296 18.66 7.63 4.70
C SER A 296 19.97 8.09 4.02
N ASP A 297 19.96 9.23 3.33
CA ASP A 297 21.15 9.78 2.66
C ASP A 297 22.17 10.32 3.68
N LEU A 298 21.72 10.92 4.78
CA LEU A 298 22.59 11.35 5.88
C LEU A 298 23.37 10.18 6.48
N LEU A 299 22.67 9.10 6.84
CA LEU A 299 23.29 7.90 7.43
C LEU A 299 24.27 7.21 6.47
N GLN A 300 24.00 7.26 5.16
CA GLN A 300 24.90 6.70 4.15
C GLN A 300 26.15 7.55 3.91
N ASN A 301 26.08 8.86 4.16
CA ASN A 301 27.22 9.77 4.15
C ASN A 301 27.87 9.93 5.54
N ASP A 302 27.62 8.97 6.44
CA ASP A 302 28.18 8.92 7.80
C ASP A 302 27.96 10.19 8.64
N ILE A 303 26.88 10.93 8.33
CA ILE A 303 26.41 12.03 9.18
C ILE A 303 25.62 11.43 10.34
N ARG A 304 26.06 11.74 11.57
CA ARG A 304 25.41 11.30 12.79
C ARG A 304 24.20 12.16 13.07
N VAL A 305 23.05 11.51 13.18
CA VAL A 305 21.74 12.14 13.36
C VAL A 305 21.10 11.59 14.62
N ARG A 306 20.45 12.46 15.38
CA ARG A 306 19.57 12.09 16.48
C ARG A 306 18.12 12.40 16.14
N PHE A 307 17.18 11.82 16.86
CA PHE A 307 15.77 12.19 16.85
C PHE A 307 15.28 12.48 18.26
N SER A 308 14.22 13.28 18.39
CA SER A 308 13.62 13.61 19.68
C SER A 308 12.41 12.75 20.00
N GLU A 309 12.34 12.19 21.20
CA GLU A 309 11.11 11.54 21.73
C GLU A 309 10.12 12.55 22.32
N LYS A 310 10.53 13.81 22.48
CA LYS A 310 9.71 14.94 22.96
C LYS A 310 9.58 16.03 21.91
N ASP A 311 8.62 16.93 22.10
CA ASP A 311 8.58 18.16 21.31
C ASP A 311 9.75 19.06 21.71
N LEU A 312 10.32 19.78 20.75
CA LEU A 312 11.44 20.71 20.94
C LEU A 312 10.98 22.14 20.70
N SER A 313 11.60 23.09 21.39
CA SER A 313 11.45 24.52 21.12
C SER A 313 12.80 25.22 21.18
N PHE A 314 13.13 25.99 20.14
CA PHE A 314 14.33 26.81 20.06
C PHE A 314 13.99 28.18 19.48
N ASN A 315 14.27 29.25 20.23
CA ASN A 315 13.93 30.64 19.89
C ASN A 315 12.45 30.79 19.47
N GLY A 316 11.54 30.10 20.17
CA GLY A 316 10.11 30.11 19.91
C GLY A 316 9.66 29.27 18.70
N LYS A 317 10.58 28.68 17.92
CA LYS A 317 10.22 27.74 16.86
C LYS A 317 10.05 26.34 17.43
N LYS A 318 8.88 25.74 17.18
CA LYS A 318 8.50 24.41 17.68
C LYS A 318 8.77 23.32 16.65
N PHE A 319 9.16 22.16 17.15
CA PHE A 319 9.34 20.93 16.38
C PHE A 319 8.69 19.79 17.14
N ASN A 320 7.90 18.97 16.46
CA ASN A 320 7.23 17.84 17.10
C ASN A 320 8.24 16.71 17.38
N LYS A 321 7.91 15.82 18.32
CA LYS A 321 8.59 14.52 18.46
C LYS A 321 8.78 13.80 17.11
N GLY A 322 9.90 13.10 17.00
CA GLY A 322 10.45 12.52 15.78
C GLY A 322 11.37 13.46 14.98
N SER A 323 11.35 14.76 15.25
CA SER A 323 12.21 15.71 14.56
C SER A 323 13.69 15.35 14.72
N LEU A 324 14.44 15.52 13.63
CA LEU A 324 15.85 15.20 13.55
C LEU A 324 16.68 16.32 14.18
N VAL A 325 17.64 15.93 15.01
CA VAL A 325 18.63 16.78 15.68
C VAL A 325 20.01 16.39 15.17
N ILE A 326 20.67 17.28 14.45
CA ILE A 326 21.96 17.01 13.82
C ILE A 326 22.98 17.95 14.45
N THR A 327 23.76 17.43 15.39
CA THR A 327 24.63 18.28 16.22
C THR A 327 26.03 18.38 15.63
N ARG A 328 26.70 19.52 15.90
CA ARG A 328 28.13 19.66 15.61
C ARG A 328 28.97 18.72 16.48
N SER A 329 28.56 18.47 17.73
CA SER A 329 29.29 17.62 18.67
C SER A 329 29.33 16.16 18.23
N ASP A 330 28.23 15.60 17.73
CA ASP A 330 28.22 14.22 17.22
C ASP A 330 29.04 14.10 15.93
N ASN A 331 29.28 15.19 15.20
CA ASN A 331 29.97 15.20 13.90
C ASN A 331 31.31 15.96 13.94
N ILE A 332 31.93 16.10 15.12
CA ILE A 332 33.07 16.98 15.34
C ILE A 332 34.31 16.61 14.51
N ASP A 333 34.49 15.32 14.23
CA ASP A 333 35.64 14.78 13.49
C ASP A 333 35.49 14.92 11.96
N ASN A 334 34.38 15.51 11.48
CA ASN A 334 34.15 15.75 10.06
C ASN A 334 34.20 17.26 9.74
N PRO A 335 35.34 17.79 9.25
CA PRO A 335 35.47 19.21 8.89
C PRO A 335 34.52 19.66 7.76
N GLN A 336 34.03 18.72 6.96
CA GLN A 336 33.09 18.96 5.85
C GLN A 336 31.62 18.76 6.25
N PHE A 337 31.34 18.51 7.53
CA PHE A 337 30.01 18.22 8.05
C PHE A 337 28.97 19.25 7.60
N ALA A 338 29.19 20.53 7.92
CA ALA A 338 28.21 21.58 7.62
C ALA A 338 27.95 21.72 6.10
N ALA A 339 29.02 21.66 5.29
CA ALA A 339 28.90 21.75 3.83
C ALA A 339 28.15 20.54 3.25
N THR A 340 28.45 19.34 3.74
CA THR A 340 27.81 18.09 3.31
C THR A 340 26.34 18.07 3.72
N LEU A 341 26.03 18.42 4.96
CA LEU A 341 24.66 18.52 5.47
C LEU A 341 23.83 19.52 4.65
N THR A 342 24.34 20.73 4.41
CA THR A 342 23.67 21.74 3.58
C THR A 342 23.44 21.23 2.16
N LYS A 343 24.43 20.58 1.54
CA LYS A 343 24.30 20.00 0.19
C LYS A 343 23.20 18.93 0.15
N LEU A 344 23.19 18.02 1.11
CA LEU A 344 22.18 16.95 1.19
C LEU A 344 20.79 17.53 1.48
N ALA A 345 20.66 18.49 2.39
CA ALA A 345 19.39 19.14 2.67
C ALA A 345 18.83 19.83 1.41
N ASN A 346 19.67 20.52 0.65
CA ASN A 346 19.27 21.14 -0.63
C ASN A 346 18.90 20.10 -1.70
N LYS A 347 19.63 18.99 -1.81
CA LYS A 347 19.30 17.86 -2.72
C LYS A 347 17.90 17.31 -2.44
N HIS A 348 17.53 17.19 -1.16
CA HIS A 348 16.23 16.66 -0.73
C HIS A 348 15.16 17.75 -0.50
N GLY A 349 15.49 19.02 -0.73
CA GLY A 349 14.59 20.15 -0.48
C GLY A 349 14.08 20.20 0.96
N ARG A 350 14.95 19.95 1.94
CA ARG A 350 14.66 20.03 3.38
C ARG A 350 15.18 21.35 3.95
N SER A 351 14.39 22.03 4.76
CA SER A 351 14.83 23.24 5.48
C SER A 351 15.58 22.87 6.76
N LEU A 352 16.81 23.34 6.90
CA LEU A 352 17.60 23.23 8.12
C LEU A 352 17.32 24.44 9.00
N TYR A 353 16.74 24.21 10.18
CA TYR A 353 16.70 25.24 11.19
C TYR A 353 18.01 25.23 11.99
N ILE A 354 18.75 26.32 11.90
CA ILE A 354 20.06 26.48 12.53
C ILE A 354 19.87 27.04 13.94
N THR A 355 20.49 26.40 14.93
CA THR A 355 20.62 26.97 16.28
C THR A 355 22.09 27.13 16.67
N THR A 356 22.41 28.24 17.33
CA THR A 356 23.74 28.52 17.90
C THR A 356 23.90 28.01 19.33
N THR A 357 22.85 27.43 19.92
CA THR A 357 22.85 26.84 21.26
C THR A 357 22.19 25.47 21.27
N SER A 358 22.66 24.57 22.14
CA SER A 358 21.98 23.30 22.46
C SER A 358 20.91 23.45 23.55
N PHE A 359 20.81 24.63 24.15
CA PHE A 359 19.87 24.96 25.23
C PHE A 359 18.49 25.29 24.64
N SER A 360 17.49 24.51 25.02
CA SER A 360 16.12 24.57 24.52
C SER A 360 15.24 25.51 25.36
N ASP A 361 14.14 25.99 24.77
CA ASP A 361 13.15 26.78 25.51
C ASP A 361 12.28 25.90 26.43
N ASN A 362 12.19 24.59 26.16
CA ASN A 362 11.27 23.65 26.80
C ASN A 362 11.96 22.47 27.51
N ARG A 363 13.18 22.68 28.03
CA ARG A 363 13.99 21.75 28.86
C ARG A 363 14.51 20.50 28.16
N THR A 364 14.16 20.26 26.90
CA THR A 364 14.69 19.14 26.11
C THR A 364 15.88 19.61 25.28
N ASP A 365 17.01 19.80 25.95
CA ASP A 365 18.27 20.21 25.33
C ASP A 365 18.84 19.09 24.43
N PHE A 366 19.76 19.40 23.52
CA PHE A 366 20.32 18.39 22.61
C PHE A 366 21.03 17.22 23.31
N GLY A 367 21.50 17.43 24.53
CA GLY A 367 22.11 16.37 25.37
C GLY A 367 21.10 15.58 26.21
N SER A 368 19.80 15.88 26.12
CA SER A 368 18.76 15.18 26.89
C SER A 368 18.75 13.68 26.56
N PRO A 369 18.48 12.80 27.55
CA PRO A 369 18.28 11.39 27.30
C PRO A 369 17.13 11.11 26.33
N ASP A 370 16.19 12.04 26.12
CA ASP A 370 15.10 11.91 25.15
C ASP A 370 15.53 12.20 23.70
N ILE A 371 16.79 12.64 23.47
CA ILE A 371 17.37 12.89 22.14
C ILE A 371 18.29 11.72 21.75
N LYS A 372 17.71 10.76 21.03
CA LYS A 372 18.31 9.44 20.75
C LYS A 372 19.09 9.44 19.44
N LEU A 373 20.23 8.76 19.41
CA LEU A 373 20.98 8.55 18.16
C LEU A 373 20.20 7.63 17.22
N VAL A 374 20.16 7.98 15.93
CA VAL A 374 19.71 7.07 14.87
C VAL A 374 20.89 6.25 14.40
N HIS A 375 20.83 4.95 14.63
CA HIS A 375 21.89 4.03 14.21
C HIS A 375 21.84 3.75 12.71
N LYS A 376 23.02 3.62 12.09
CA LYS A 376 23.17 3.10 10.73
C LYS A 376 22.83 1.61 10.74
N THR A 377 21.54 1.33 10.59
CA THR A 377 20.92 0.03 10.84
C THR A 377 21.22 -0.96 9.70
N ARG A 378 21.75 -2.14 10.02
CA ARG A 378 21.93 -3.22 9.04
C ARG A 378 20.63 -4.02 8.95
N ILE A 379 20.00 -4.00 7.78
CA ILE A 379 18.65 -4.53 7.60
C ILE A 379 18.69 -5.78 6.73
N ALA A 380 18.04 -6.84 7.21
CA ALA A 380 17.75 -8.05 6.46
C ALA A 380 16.26 -8.17 6.13
N VAL A 381 15.93 -8.75 4.98
CA VAL A 381 14.57 -9.15 4.59
C VAL A 381 14.54 -10.62 4.18
N LEU A 382 13.55 -11.37 4.66
CA LEU A 382 13.38 -12.77 4.25
C LEU A 382 12.85 -12.87 2.81
N LYS A 383 13.36 -13.85 2.06
CA LYS A 383 12.86 -14.27 0.75
C LYS A 383 12.85 -15.80 0.64
N GLY A 384 12.28 -16.32 -0.43
CA GLY A 384 12.30 -17.76 -0.73
C GLY A 384 11.08 -18.49 -0.18
N LYS A 385 11.26 -19.75 0.22
CA LYS A 385 10.16 -20.66 0.60
C LYS A 385 9.35 -20.07 1.75
N GLY A 386 8.03 -20.08 1.60
CA GLY A 386 7.08 -19.56 2.58
C GLY A 386 6.83 -18.04 2.50
N THR A 387 7.68 -17.28 1.83
CA THR A 387 7.50 -15.83 1.65
C THR A 387 6.65 -15.52 0.41
N SER A 388 5.70 -14.57 0.52
CA SER A 388 5.00 -14.04 -0.66
C SER A 388 5.94 -13.23 -1.53
N SER A 389 6.07 -13.63 -2.80
CA SER A 389 6.85 -12.89 -3.80
C SER A 389 6.35 -11.46 -3.99
N LEU A 390 5.03 -11.24 -3.89
CA LEU A 390 4.41 -9.92 -3.99
C LEU A 390 4.80 -9.01 -2.82
N SER A 391 4.74 -9.54 -1.59
CA SER A 391 5.08 -8.77 -0.38
C SER A 391 6.59 -8.47 -0.32
N TYR A 392 7.44 -9.47 -0.60
CA TYR A 392 8.89 -9.26 -0.73
C TYR A 392 9.22 -8.24 -1.82
N GLY A 393 8.60 -8.36 -2.99
CA GLY A 393 8.83 -7.44 -4.12
C GLY A 393 8.47 -5.99 -3.78
N ALA A 394 7.37 -5.77 -3.05
CA ALA A 394 6.99 -4.43 -2.57
C ALA A 394 8.01 -3.85 -1.59
N ILE A 395 8.48 -4.64 -0.62
CA ILE A 395 9.53 -4.23 0.33
C ILE A 395 10.84 -3.92 -0.39
N TRP A 396 11.29 -4.81 -1.28
CA TRP A 396 12.52 -4.62 -2.03
C TRP A 396 12.47 -3.35 -2.89
N HIS A 397 11.38 -3.16 -3.64
CA HIS A 397 11.14 -1.94 -4.41
C HIS A 397 11.14 -0.69 -3.51
N PHE A 398 10.52 -0.76 -2.33
CA PHE A 398 10.48 0.37 -1.39
C PHE A 398 11.90 0.80 -0.97
N PHE A 399 12.75 -0.14 -0.56
CA PHE A 399 14.13 0.14 -0.19
C PHE A 399 14.95 0.70 -1.36
N GLU A 400 14.84 0.11 -2.55
CA GLU A 400 15.65 0.52 -3.71
C GLU A 400 15.20 1.81 -4.37
N THR A 401 13.90 2.09 -4.39
CA THR A 401 13.34 3.17 -5.23
C THR A 401 12.81 4.36 -4.43
N GLN A 402 12.38 4.14 -3.19
CA GLN A 402 11.71 5.16 -2.38
C GLN A 402 12.58 5.60 -1.21
N LEU A 403 12.90 4.69 -0.29
CA LEU A 403 13.73 5.02 0.88
C LEU A 403 15.21 5.21 0.53
N LYS A 404 15.68 4.54 -0.52
CA LYS A 404 17.08 4.57 -0.98
C LYS A 404 18.07 4.14 0.10
N TYR A 405 17.77 3.07 0.84
CA TYR A 405 18.61 2.55 1.93
C TYR A 405 18.97 1.07 1.66
N PRO A 406 20.21 0.63 1.97
CA PRO A 406 20.62 -0.74 1.70
C PRO A 406 19.84 -1.76 2.53
N VAL A 407 19.44 -2.86 1.87
CA VAL A 407 18.80 -4.02 2.49
C VAL A 407 19.43 -5.30 1.93
N THR A 408 19.62 -6.31 2.78
CA THR A 408 20.13 -7.63 2.36
C THR A 408 19.01 -8.65 2.38
N SER A 409 18.87 -9.40 1.29
CA SER A 409 17.89 -10.49 1.24
C SER A 409 18.49 -11.79 1.72
N ILE A 410 17.78 -12.49 2.61
CA ILE A 410 18.20 -13.78 3.18
C ILE A 410 17.15 -14.83 2.79
N ASP A 411 17.58 -15.92 2.16
CA ASP A 411 16.70 -17.06 1.92
C ASP A 411 16.29 -17.70 3.24
N THR A 412 15.02 -18.08 3.37
CA THR A 412 14.48 -18.74 4.56
C THR A 412 15.26 -20.01 4.94
N ASP A 413 15.79 -20.75 3.95
CA ASP A 413 16.62 -21.94 4.17
C ASP A 413 18.00 -21.64 4.78
N ASN A 414 18.49 -20.41 4.64
CA ASN A 414 19.79 -19.96 5.17
C ASN A 414 19.68 -19.30 6.55
N PHE A 415 18.48 -19.31 7.15
CA PHE A 415 18.25 -18.65 8.42
C PHE A 415 18.89 -19.40 9.59
N ASN A 416 19.71 -18.69 10.36
CA ASN A 416 20.24 -19.14 11.63
C ASN A 416 20.78 -17.96 12.44
N THR A 417 21.03 -18.19 13.73
CA THR A 417 21.55 -17.15 14.64
C THR A 417 22.87 -16.55 14.19
N ARG A 418 23.77 -17.31 13.55
CA ARG A 418 25.08 -16.82 13.06
C ARG A 418 24.89 -15.78 11.96
N VAL A 419 24.01 -16.04 11.00
CA VAL A 419 23.67 -15.08 9.94
C VAL A 419 23.02 -13.83 10.53
N LEU A 420 22.06 -13.99 11.45
CA LEU A 420 21.39 -12.87 12.10
C LEU A 420 22.33 -11.96 12.90
N LYS A 421 23.51 -12.43 13.35
CA LYS A 421 24.47 -11.55 14.06
C LYS A 421 24.98 -10.38 13.22
N ASN A 422 24.88 -10.49 11.90
CA ASN A 422 25.32 -9.45 10.97
C ASN A 422 24.27 -8.35 10.75
N PHE A 423 23.08 -8.48 11.37
CA PHE A 423 21.95 -7.59 11.16
C PHE A 423 21.39 -7.11 12.49
N ASP A 424 20.77 -5.93 12.43
CA ASP A 424 20.12 -5.27 13.56
C ASP A 424 18.59 -5.42 13.44
N VAL A 425 18.07 -5.44 12.21
CA VAL A 425 16.66 -5.62 11.89
C VAL A 425 16.46 -6.79 10.93
N LEU A 426 15.46 -7.62 11.20
CA LEU A 426 14.93 -8.65 10.32
C LEU A 426 13.48 -8.31 9.95
N ILE A 427 13.22 -8.14 8.66
CA ILE A 427 11.88 -7.96 8.11
C ILE A 427 11.36 -9.31 7.63
N MET A 428 10.15 -9.66 8.05
CA MET A 428 9.41 -10.83 7.59
C MET A 428 8.23 -10.35 6.74
N PRO A 429 8.34 -10.39 5.39
CA PRO A 429 7.23 -10.08 4.50
C PRO A 429 6.06 -11.04 4.71
N GLY A 430 4.86 -10.65 4.26
CA GLY A 430 3.69 -11.52 4.32
C GLY A 430 3.98 -12.89 3.72
N GLY A 431 3.58 -13.96 4.41
CA GLY A 431 3.93 -15.32 4.03
C GLY A 431 3.49 -16.33 5.08
N ARG A 432 3.67 -17.62 4.77
CA ARG A 432 3.48 -18.75 5.67
C ARG A 432 4.84 -19.34 6.02
N TYR A 433 5.29 -19.13 7.25
CA TYR A 433 6.61 -19.54 7.73
C TYR A 433 6.57 -20.80 8.60
N SER A 434 5.55 -21.65 8.48
CA SER A 434 5.38 -22.86 9.32
C SER A 434 6.60 -23.78 9.29
N ASP A 435 7.19 -23.99 8.12
CA ASP A 435 8.35 -24.87 7.94
C ASP A 435 9.62 -24.29 8.59
N PHE A 436 9.73 -22.96 8.56
CA PHE A 436 10.83 -22.19 9.12
C PHE A 436 10.72 -22.04 10.64
N ALA A 437 9.50 -21.81 11.16
CA ALA A 437 9.21 -21.43 12.53
C ALA A 437 8.97 -22.63 13.46
N ASN A 438 9.82 -23.65 13.34
CA ASN A 438 9.89 -24.71 14.34
C ASN A 438 10.44 -24.16 15.69
N ASP A 439 10.27 -24.94 16.76
CA ASP A 439 10.62 -24.49 18.12
C ASP A 439 12.10 -24.11 18.28
N ASN A 440 13.00 -24.79 17.56
CA ASN A 440 14.43 -24.45 17.58
C ASN A 440 14.70 -23.10 16.91
N SER A 441 14.17 -22.87 15.71
CA SER A 441 14.30 -21.60 15.01
C SER A 441 13.70 -20.44 15.80
N LEU A 442 12.54 -20.64 16.45
CA LEU A 442 11.91 -19.63 17.29
C LEU A 442 12.73 -19.35 18.55
N LYS A 443 13.33 -20.36 19.18
CA LYS A 443 14.24 -20.18 20.33
C LYS A 443 15.49 -19.38 19.94
N ASP A 444 16.05 -19.69 18.77
CA ASP A 444 17.19 -19.00 18.18
C ASP A 444 16.87 -17.53 17.88
N LEU A 445 15.70 -17.29 17.26
CA LEU A 445 15.21 -15.95 17.01
C LEU A 445 14.98 -15.18 18.32
N LYS A 446 14.34 -15.78 19.32
CA LYS A 446 14.17 -15.18 20.66
C LYS A 446 15.50 -14.78 21.27
N THR A 447 16.52 -15.63 21.17
CA THR A 447 17.86 -15.34 21.69
C THR A 447 18.48 -14.14 20.99
N TRP A 448 18.34 -14.06 19.67
CA TRP A 448 18.80 -12.92 18.88
C TRP A 448 18.06 -11.62 19.24
N ILE A 449 16.73 -11.67 19.36
CA ILE A 449 15.90 -10.52 19.78
C ILE A 449 16.33 -10.06 21.17
N ARG A 450 16.40 -10.95 22.17
CA ARG A 450 16.83 -10.61 23.54
C ARG A 450 18.18 -9.88 23.60
N SER A 451 19.06 -10.13 22.63
CA SER A 451 20.39 -9.52 22.50
C SER A 451 20.38 -8.16 21.77
N GLY A 452 19.23 -7.58 21.46
CA GLY A 452 19.08 -6.29 20.78
C GLY A 452 18.56 -6.37 19.35
N GLY A 453 18.32 -7.57 18.81
CA GLY A 453 17.74 -7.72 17.47
C GLY A 453 16.29 -7.25 17.40
N LYS A 454 15.87 -6.75 16.24
CA LYS A 454 14.49 -6.31 15.99
C LYS A 454 13.84 -7.11 14.88
N VAL A 455 12.65 -7.64 15.11
CA VAL A 455 11.82 -8.25 14.05
C VAL A 455 10.72 -7.28 13.64
N ILE A 456 10.45 -7.16 12.33
CA ILE A 456 9.26 -6.50 11.79
C ILE A 456 8.48 -7.56 11.00
N ALA A 457 7.37 -8.03 11.55
CA ALA A 457 6.50 -9.01 10.92
C ALA A 457 5.28 -8.31 10.30
N MET A 458 5.05 -8.54 9.01
CA MET A 458 4.02 -7.84 8.25
C MET A 458 2.97 -8.79 7.66
N GLY A 459 1.70 -8.40 7.72
CA GLY A 459 0.58 -9.17 7.18
C GLY A 459 0.50 -10.56 7.80
N ARG A 460 0.37 -11.58 6.94
CA ARG A 460 0.30 -12.99 7.34
C ARG A 460 1.51 -13.48 8.14
N ALA A 461 2.67 -12.80 8.06
CA ALA A 461 3.85 -13.17 8.84
C ALA A 461 3.64 -13.05 10.36
N VAL A 462 2.73 -12.18 10.81
CA VAL A 462 2.36 -12.05 12.24
C VAL A 462 1.87 -13.39 12.80
N ASN A 463 1.17 -14.19 11.98
CA ASN A 463 0.63 -15.49 12.39
C ASN A 463 1.70 -16.49 12.84
N THR A 464 2.95 -16.31 12.38
CA THR A 464 4.10 -17.13 12.79
C THR A 464 4.30 -17.15 14.31
N PHE A 465 3.89 -16.07 14.97
CA PHE A 465 4.10 -15.84 16.40
C PHE A 465 2.83 -16.05 17.24
N ASN A 466 1.70 -16.35 16.60
CA ASN A 466 0.42 -16.51 17.27
C ASN A 466 0.48 -17.63 18.32
N ASP A 467 0.08 -17.31 19.56
CA ASP A 467 0.06 -18.21 20.71
C ASP A 467 1.43 -18.87 21.01
N LYS A 468 2.54 -18.30 20.49
CA LYS A 468 3.89 -18.77 20.78
C LYS A 468 4.43 -18.11 22.04
N GLU A 469 4.99 -18.91 22.93
CA GLU A 469 5.51 -18.45 24.21
C GLU A 469 6.59 -17.36 24.03
N GLY A 470 6.32 -16.20 24.66
CA GLY A 470 7.20 -15.04 24.71
C GLY A 470 6.96 -13.99 23.63
N PHE A 471 6.05 -14.22 22.67
CA PHE A 471 5.80 -13.28 21.57
C PHE A 471 4.60 -12.36 21.77
N ASP A 472 3.77 -12.58 22.79
CA ASP A 472 2.71 -11.65 23.24
C ASP A 472 1.59 -11.38 22.22
N VAL A 473 1.48 -12.17 21.14
CA VAL A 473 0.44 -12.01 20.12
C VAL A 473 -0.51 -13.21 20.10
N LYS A 474 -1.81 -12.91 20.17
CA LYS A 474 -2.90 -13.89 20.19
C LYS A 474 -4.01 -13.44 19.25
N ARG A 475 -4.54 -14.36 18.43
CA ARG A 475 -5.71 -14.09 17.59
C ARG A 475 -6.94 -13.84 18.47
N VAL A 476 -7.86 -13.02 17.97
CA VAL A 476 -9.20 -12.91 18.56
C VAL A 476 -9.90 -14.25 18.37
N LYS A 477 -10.30 -14.90 19.46
CA LYS A 477 -11.06 -16.15 19.45
C LYS A 477 -12.55 -15.84 19.37
N GLU A 478 -13.34 -16.70 18.73
CA GLU A 478 -14.79 -16.63 18.82
C GLU A 478 -15.30 -17.11 20.18
N ASP A 479 -16.41 -16.53 20.64
CA ASP A 479 -17.23 -17.03 21.76
C ASP A 479 -18.14 -18.20 21.34
N SER A 480 -17.76 -18.95 20.29
CA SER A 480 -18.41 -20.19 19.88
C SER A 480 -17.53 -21.37 20.31
N SER A 481 -18.10 -22.26 21.10
CA SER A 481 -17.46 -23.48 21.58
C SER A 481 -16.91 -24.33 20.41
N ASN A 482 -15.59 -24.39 20.24
CA ASN A 482 -14.80 -25.63 20.13
C ASN A 482 -13.33 -25.32 19.84
N THR A 483 -12.47 -25.89 20.68
CA THR A 483 -11.02 -25.93 20.54
C THR A 483 -10.59 -26.91 19.45
N ALA A 484 -9.91 -26.43 18.40
CA ALA A 484 -8.80 -27.10 17.72
C ALA A 484 -8.18 -26.17 16.66
N ASP A 485 -6.87 -25.97 16.76
CA ASP A 485 -5.94 -25.35 15.79
C ASP A 485 -6.50 -25.06 14.38
N ASP A 486 -6.85 -23.80 14.14
CA ASP A 486 -7.22 -23.28 12.82
C ASP A 486 -6.01 -23.22 11.88
N LYS A 487 -5.82 -24.30 11.14
CA LYS A 487 -5.02 -24.32 9.91
C LYS A 487 -5.77 -23.55 8.83
N ASP A 488 -5.22 -22.36 8.55
CA ASP A 488 -5.21 -21.64 7.27
C ASP A 488 -6.43 -21.82 6.34
N ASP A 489 -7.19 -20.73 6.27
CA ASP A 489 -7.77 -20.15 5.06
C ASP A 489 -7.08 -20.64 3.76
N ASP A 490 -7.65 -21.66 3.13
CA ASP A 490 -7.83 -21.83 1.66
C ASP A 490 -8.28 -23.27 1.26
N SER A 491 -8.47 -24.23 2.18
CA SER A 491 -9.02 -25.56 1.78
C SER A 491 -9.67 -26.43 2.86
N SER A 492 -9.67 -26.08 4.14
CA SER A 492 -10.22 -26.96 5.18
C SER A 492 -11.75 -26.77 5.35
N ILE A 493 -12.51 -27.57 4.60
CA ILE A 493 -13.91 -27.85 4.88
C ILE A 493 -13.99 -28.72 6.15
N THR A 494 -13.91 -28.19 7.39
CA THR A 494 -14.24 -29.04 8.56
C THR A 494 -14.64 -28.37 9.87
N SER A 495 -14.61 -27.06 10.03
CA SER A 495 -14.77 -26.46 11.38
C SER A 495 -15.94 -25.49 11.52
N GLY A 496 -17.07 -25.77 10.87
CA GLY A 496 -18.32 -25.02 11.07
C GLY A 496 -19.31 -25.70 12.00
N SER A 497 -20.35 -24.98 12.42
CA SER A 497 -21.55 -25.56 13.05
C SER A 497 -22.13 -26.72 12.22
N ASN A 498 -23.00 -27.55 12.79
CA ASN A 498 -23.64 -28.63 12.01
C ASN A 498 -24.35 -28.10 10.75
N ASP A 499 -24.87 -26.86 10.78
CA ASP A 499 -25.51 -26.23 9.63
C ASP A 499 -24.51 -25.70 8.59
N GLU A 500 -23.35 -25.17 9.00
CA GLU A 500 -22.28 -24.76 8.06
C GLU A 500 -21.67 -25.95 7.31
N LYS A 501 -21.61 -27.11 7.96
CA LYS A 501 -21.18 -28.35 7.30
C LYS A 501 -22.16 -28.80 6.19
N LEU A 502 -23.43 -28.39 6.29
CA LEU A 502 -24.50 -28.73 5.37
C LEU A 502 -24.70 -27.69 4.25
N ILE A 503 -23.86 -26.65 4.16
CA ILE A 503 -23.93 -25.69 3.05
C ILE A 503 -23.74 -26.43 1.71
N PRO A 504 -24.70 -26.32 0.77
CA PRO A 504 -24.58 -26.89 -0.57
C PRO A 504 -23.32 -26.41 -1.29
N TYR A 505 -22.68 -27.29 -2.07
CA TYR A 505 -21.36 -27.03 -2.68
C TYR A 505 -21.31 -25.72 -3.48
N ASP A 506 -22.33 -25.48 -4.31
CA ASP A 506 -22.51 -24.29 -5.15
C ASP A 506 -22.73 -22.99 -4.35
N LYS A 507 -23.10 -23.08 -3.07
CA LYS A 507 -23.29 -21.93 -2.18
C LYS A 507 -22.08 -21.61 -1.32
N ARG A 508 -21.10 -22.51 -1.23
CA ARG A 508 -19.97 -22.38 -0.29
C ARG A 508 -19.12 -21.15 -0.54
N GLU A 509 -18.84 -20.84 -1.80
CA GLU A 509 -18.05 -19.66 -2.17
C GLU A 509 -18.73 -18.37 -1.68
N ARG A 510 -20.02 -18.24 -1.95
CA ARG A 510 -20.78 -17.05 -1.53
C ARG A 510 -20.95 -16.97 -0.01
N GLU A 511 -21.07 -18.08 0.69
CA GLU A 511 -21.12 -18.07 2.17
C GLU A 511 -19.78 -17.65 2.79
N ARG A 512 -18.64 -18.03 2.18
CA ARG A 512 -17.30 -17.62 2.65
C ARG A 512 -17.09 -16.11 2.65
N VAL A 513 -17.80 -15.37 1.80
CA VAL A 513 -17.74 -13.90 1.71
C VAL A 513 -17.98 -13.22 3.07
N LYS A 514 -18.86 -13.78 3.92
CA LYS A 514 -19.15 -13.24 5.26
C LYS A 514 -17.92 -13.19 6.17
N ASN A 515 -16.95 -14.07 5.91
CA ASN A 515 -15.71 -14.20 6.67
C ASN A 515 -14.51 -13.47 6.03
N ASN A 516 -14.74 -12.77 4.91
CA ASN A 516 -13.67 -12.16 4.12
C ASN A 516 -13.69 -10.62 4.17
N ILE A 517 -12.50 -10.04 4.04
CA ILE A 517 -12.31 -8.61 3.79
C ILE A 517 -11.51 -8.48 2.49
N SER A 518 -12.19 -8.14 1.41
CA SER A 518 -11.59 -7.99 0.07
C SER A 518 -11.12 -6.55 -0.14
N GLY A 519 -10.21 -6.07 0.72
CA GLY A 519 -9.68 -4.71 0.68
C GLY A 519 -10.68 -3.65 1.13
N SER A 520 -10.68 -3.31 2.42
CA SER A 520 -11.52 -2.24 2.98
C SER A 520 -10.69 -1.27 3.80
N ILE A 521 -11.07 0.01 3.78
CA ILE A 521 -10.38 1.07 4.50
C ILE A 521 -11.05 1.24 5.87
N TYR A 522 -10.26 1.07 6.93
CA TYR A 522 -10.71 1.23 8.30
C TYR A 522 -10.06 2.42 8.99
N LYS A 523 -10.84 3.14 9.78
CA LYS A 523 -10.31 4.13 10.72
C LYS A 523 -9.67 3.40 11.91
N VAL A 524 -8.40 3.70 12.14
CA VAL A 524 -7.55 3.12 13.21
C VAL A 524 -7.13 4.25 14.14
N THR A 525 -7.30 4.05 15.44
CA THR A 525 -6.73 4.94 16.46
C THR A 525 -5.23 4.69 16.55
N LEU A 526 -4.44 5.74 16.53
CA LEU A 526 -2.99 5.71 16.59
C LEU A 526 -2.50 6.46 17.83
N ASP A 527 -1.47 5.96 18.50
CA ASP A 527 -0.79 6.65 19.60
C ASP A 527 0.42 7.44 19.05
N PRO A 528 0.30 8.76 18.79
CA PRO A 528 1.39 9.55 18.24
C PRO A 528 2.52 9.79 19.26
N SER A 529 2.40 9.35 20.52
CA SER A 529 3.49 9.40 21.51
C SER A 529 4.50 8.27 21.36
N HIS A 530 4.12 7.18 20.71
CA HIS A 530 5.02 6.09 20.43
C HIS A 530 5.91 6.38 19.20
N PRO A 531 7.22 6.04 19.20
CA PRO A 531 8.13 6.34 18.08
C PRO A 531 7.68 5.81 16.71
N MET A 532 6.96 4.69 16.67
CA MET A 532 6.34 4.16 15.44
C MET A 532 5.43 5.17 14.74
N ALA A 533 4.75 6.04 15.50
CA ALA A 533 3.71 6.94 15.02
C ALA A 533 4.19 8.41 14.94
N PHE A 534 5.49 8.68 15.07
CA PHE A 534 6.01 10.04 14.86
C PHE A 534 5.73 10.53 13.43
N GLY A 535 5.29 11.78 13.31
CA GLY A 535 4.83 12.37 12.05
C GLY A 535 3.34 12.11 11.73
N PHE A 536 2.62 11.40 12.61
CA PHE A 536 1.17 11.17 12.49
C PHE A 536 0.38 11.89 13.58
N GLY A 537 -0.93 12.05 13.33
CA GLY A 537 -1.91 12.39 14.35
C GLY A 537 -2.40 11.15 15.11
N ASP A 538 -3.57 11.27 15.74
CA ASP A 538 -4.22 10.19 16.51
C ASP A 538 -5.04 9.22 15.65
N THR A 539 -5.09 9.45 14.34
CA THR A 539 -5.94 8.74 13.40
C THR A 539 -5.13 8.30 12.19
N TYR A 540 -5.28 7.04 11.82
CA TYR A 540 -4.72 6.45 10.60
C TYR A 540 -5.84 5.70 9.85
N TYR A 541 -5.78 5.72 8.52
CA TYR A 541 -6.67 4.91 7.69
C TYR A 541 -5.87 3.73 7.16
N SER A 542 -6.20 2.53 7.63
CA SER A 542 -5.53 1.29 7.23
C SER A 542 -6.29 0.61 6.11
N LEU A 543 -5.57 0.12 5.11
CA LEU A 543 -6.13 -0.75 4.08
C LEU A 543 -6.03 -2.20 4.57
N LYS A 544 -7.18 -2.76 4.97
CA LYS A 544 -7.25 -4.12 5.47
C LYS A 544 -7.54 -5.09 4.32
N LEU A 545 -6.65 -6.06 4.13
CA LEU A 545 -6.63 -6.99 2.99
C LEU A 545 -7.09 -8.41 3.37
N GLY A 546 -7.55 -8.61 4.60
CA GLY A 546 -7.98 -9.90 5.10
C GLY A 546 -8.56 -9.80 6.51
N SER A 547 -9.22 -10.85 6.96
CA SER A 547 -9.98 -10.88 8.22
C SER A 547 -9.15 -11.16 9.48
N SER A 548 -7.83 -11.35 9.34
CA SER A 548 -6.96 -11.58 10.51
C SER A 548 -7.03 -10.42 11.51
N SER A 549 -7.37 -10.76 12.75
CA SER A 549 -7.41 -9.85 13.89
C SER A 549 -6.70 -10.47 15.09
N TYR A 550 -6.04 -9.61 15.86
CA TYR A 550 -5.27 -9.99 17.02
C TYR A 550 -5.74 -9.18 18.22
N GLN A 551 -5.74 -9.81 19.39
CA GLN A 551 -6.02 -9.14 20.66
C GLN A 551 -4.97 -8.07 20.93
N PHE A 552 -5.27 -7.16 21.86
CA PHE A 552 -4.24 -6.25 22.38
C PHE A 552 -3.10 -7.03 23.01
N LEU A 553 -1.87 -6.56 22.76
CA LEU A 553 -0.67 -7.07 23.45
C LEU A 553 -0.84 -6.89 24.96
N GLU A 554 -0.49 -7.89 25.77
CA GLU A 554 -0.60 -7.85 27.24
C GLU A 554 0.62 -7.17 27.87
N HIS A 555 1.79 -7.29 27.24
CA HIS A 555 3.08 -6.82 27.74
C HIS A 555 3.80 -5.86 26.78
N GLY A 556 3.17 -5.53 25.65
CA GLY A 556 3.67 -4.61 24.63
C GLY A 556 2.90 -3.29 24.53
N TYR A 557 3.24 -2.53 23.49
CA TYR A 557 2.58 -1.29 23.12
C TYR A 557 1.60 -1.54 21.98
N ASN A 558 0.32 -1.22 22.20
CA ASN A 558 -0.71 -1.22 21.17
C ASN A 558 -0.71 0.15 20.49
N VAL A 559 0.11 0.32 19.45
CA VAL A 559 0.38 1.61 18.80
C VAL A 559 -0.78 2.04 17.90
N GLY A 560 -1.30 1.10 17.12
CA GLY A 560 -2.44 1.30 16.23
C GLY A 560 -3.49 0.24 16.53
N TYR A 561 -4.72 0.64 16.79
CA TYR A 561 -5.75 -0.29 17.20
C TYR A 561 -7.16 0.16 16.78
N ILE A 562 -8.06 -0.82 16.72
CA ILE A 562 -9.50 -0.60 16.66
C ILE A 562 -10.05 -0.86 18.06
N LYS A 563 -10.65 0.16 18.65
CA LYS A 563 -11.38 0.07 19.90
C LYS A 563 -12.88 0.09 19.60
N ASP A 564 -13.64 -0.73 20.32
CA ASP A 564 -15.07 -0.91 20.07
C ASP A 564 -15.33 -1.40 18.63
N ASP A 565 -16.46 -1.02 18.03
CA ASP A 565 -16.85 -1.52 16.71
C ASP A 565 -16.03 -0.88 15.59
N ALA A 566 -15.61 -1.70 14.63
CA ALA A 566 -14.78 -1.25 13.52
C ALA A 566 -15.54 -0.35 12.53
N ILE A 567 -15.01 0.86 12.29
CA ILE A 567 -15.55 1.82 11.33
C ILE A 567 -14.86 1.63 9.99
N SER A 568 -15.52 0.91 9.09
CA SER A 568 -15.16 0.88 7.67
C SER A 568 -15.66 2.17 7.00
N VAL A 569 -14.79 2.84 6.24
CA VAL A 569 -15.11 4.07 5.50
C VAL A 569 -15.24 3.84 4.00
N SER A 570 -14.78 2.69 3.50
CA SER A 570 -14.84 2.32 2.08
C SER A 570 -14.51 0.84 1.88
N GLY A 571 -15.10 0.23 0.84
CA GLY A 571 -14.84 -1.17 0.46
C GLY A 571 -15.66 -2.19 1.24
N PHE A 572 -15.53 -3.43 0.81
CA PHE A 572 -16.32 -4.56 1.29
C PHE A 572 -15.67 -5.26 2.48
N SER A 573 -16.51 -5.64 3.45
CA SER A 573 -16.13 -6.50 4.56
C SER A 573 -17.35 -7.32 4.96
N GLY A 574 -17.20 -8.64 4.97
CA GLY A 574 -18.23 -9.52 5.47
C GLY A 574 -18.52 -9.25 6.95
N ASP A 575 -19.77 -9.46 7.36
CA ASP A 575 -20.24 -9.07 8.70
C ASP A 575 -19.48 -9.81 9.81
N ASP A 576 -19.21 -11.11 9.64
CA ASP A 576 -18.46 -11.90 10.62
C ASP A 576 -17.00 -11.45 10.70
N ALA A 577 -16.38 -11.16 9.55
CA ALA A 577 -15.03 -10.63 9.49
C ALA A 577 -14.93 -9.27 10.18
N LYS A 578 -15.91 -8.39 9.96
CA LYS A 578 -15.98 -7.06 10.57
C LYS A 578 -16.18 -7.15 12.08
N ALA A 579 -17.01 -8.07 12.56
CA ALA A 579 -17.23 -8.32 13.98
C ALA A 579 -15.92 -8.74 14.70
N LYS A 580 -15.08 -9.55 14.04
CA LYS A 580 -13.77 -10.00 14.56
C LYS A 580 -12.76 -8.87 14.75
N LEU A 581 -12.99 -7.68 14.20
CA LEU A 581 -12.10 -6.52 14.35
C LEU A 581 -12.31 -5.73 15.64
N LYS A 582 -13.37 -6.03 16.39
CA LYS A 582 -13.67 -5.35 17.64
C LYS A 582 -12.54 -5.53 18.65
N ASN A 583 -12.08 -4.43 19.24
CA ASN A 583 -10.99 -4.43 20.24
C ASN A 583 -9.73 -5.18 19.76
N SER A 584 -9.26 -4.86 18.56
CA SER A 584 -8.13 -5.54 17.93
C SER A 584 -6.92 -4.62 17.71
N MET A 585 -5.74 -5.20 17.85
CA MET A 585 -4.48 -4.56 17.50
C MET A 585 -4.26 -4.60 15.99
N ILE A 586 -3.85 -3.46 15.41
CA ILE A 586 -3.44 -3.33 14.00
C ILE A 586 -1.91 -3.15 13.90
N PHE A 587 -1.34 -2.31 14.76
CA PHE A 587 0.11 -2.09 14.86
C PHE A 587 0.54 -2.20 16.32
N GLY A 588 1.59 -2.98 16.60
CA GLY A 588 2.10 -3.11 17.96
C GLY A 588 3.60 -3.37 18.04
N GLU A 589 4.15 -3.12 19.21
CA GLU A 589 5.53 -3.46 19.58
C GLU A 589 5.55 -4.29 20.86
N ALA A 590 6.08 -5.50 20.83
CA ALA A 590 6.40 -6.26 22.05
C ALA A 590 7.91 -6.20 22.33
N ARG A 591 8.28 -5.79 23.54
CA ARG A 591 9.68 -5.74 23.98
C ARG A 591 10.15 -7.11 24.46
N MET A 592 11.38 -7.47 24.12
CA MET A 592 11.97 -8.74 24.53
C MET A 592 13.46 -8.57 24.78
N GLY A 593 13.86 -8.59 26.06
CA GLY A 593 15.23 -8.28 26.46
C GLY A 593 15.62 -6.87 26.01
N SER A 594 16.76 -6.74 25.33
CA SER A 594 17.15 -5.49 24.69
C SER A 594 16.51 -5.30 23.31
N GLY A 595 15.88 -6.31 22.72
CA GLY A 595 15.26 -6.21 21.39
C GLY A 595 13.76 -5.94 21.43
N SER A 596 13.15 -6.02 20.25
CA SER A 596 11.70 -5.96 20.11
C SER A 596 11.19 -6.68 18.87
N ILE A 597 9.91 -7.00 18.88
CA ILE A 597 9.17 -7.43 17.71
C ILE A 597 8.06 -6.42 17.43
N VAL A 598 8.01 -5.97 16.18
CA VAL A 598 6.98 -5.08 15.66
C VAL A 598 6.02 -5.91 14.82
N TYR A 599 4.73 -5.79 15.13
CA TYR A 599 3.64 -6.41 14.41
C TYR A 599 2.93 -5.38 13.55
N LEU A 600 2.93 -5.58 12.24
CA LEU A 600 2.16 -4.82 11.27
C LEU A 600 1.10 -5.76 10.69
N VAL A 601 -0.08 -5.81 11.32
CA VAL A 601 -1.15 -6.76 10.92
C VAL A 601 -1.63 -6.48 9.50
N ASP A 602 -1.76 -5.19 9.17
CA ASP A 602 -2.04 -4.75 7.81
C ASP A 602 -0.73 -4.39 7.08
N ASP A 603 -0.68 -4.64 5.77
CA ASP A 603 0.50 -4.35 4.94
C ASP A 603 0.58 -2.85 4.63
N VAL A 604 1.40 -2.13 5.42
CA VAL A 604 1.60 -0.68 5.27
C VAL A 604 2.38 -0.29 4.02
N LEU A 605 2.89 -1.26 3.26
CA LEU A 605 3.60 -1.08 1.99
C LEU A 605 2.84 -1.68 0.81
N PHE A 606 1.56 -2.03 0.97
CA PHE A 606 0.80 -2.78 -0.03
C PHE A 606 0.95 -2.20 -1.43
N ARG A 607 1.56 -3.00 -2.31
CA ARG A 607 1.90 -2.70 -3.72
C ARG A 607 2.55 -1.31 -3.92
N SER A 608 3.20 -0.78 -2.89
CA SER A 608 3.88 0.52 -2.87
C SER A 608 2.97 1.74 -3.14
N PHE A 609 1.64 1.61 -3.17
CA PHE A 609 0.73 2.75 -3.45
C PHE A 609 0.13 3.39 -2.20
N TRP A 610 0.06 2.66 -1.08
CA TRP A 610 -0.43 3.19 0.19
C TRP A 610 0.62 4.11 0.84
N GLU A 611 0.71 5.34 0.34
CA GLU A 611 1.78 6.30 0.67
C GLU A 611 1.87 6.61 2.17
N ASN A 612 0.72 6.78 2.83
CA ASN A 612 0.63 7.18 4.23
C ASN A 612 1.18 6.10 5.18
N GLY A 613 1.21 4.83 4.79
CA GLY A 613 1.76 3.74 5.62
C GLY A 613 3.30 3.70 5.68
N LYS A 614 3.98 4.30 4.70
CA LYS A 614 5.43 4.14 4.51
C LYS A 614 6.25 4.77 5.64
N LEU A 615 5.83 5.93 6.15
CA LEU A 615 6.55 6.58 7.26
C LEU A 615 6.46 5.74 8.54
N LEU A 616 5.34 5.05 8.78
CA LEU A 616 5.18 4.12 9.91
C LEU A 616 6.20 2.97 9.83
N PHE A 617 6.42 2.44 8.62
CA PHE A 617 7.43 1.42 8.37
C PHE A 617 8.85 1.95 8.64
N VAL A 618 9.19 3.15 8.15
CA VAL A 618 10.48 3.81 8.39
C VAL A 618 10.73 4.05 9.89
N ASN A 619 9.72 4.54 10.60
CA ASN A 619 9.80 4.73 12.05
C ASN A 619 10.10 3.41 12.78
N SER A 620 9.48 2.32 12.34
CA SER A 620 9.71 0.97 12.87
C SER A 620 11.16 0.50 12.66
N LEU A 621 11.78 0.88 11.54
CA LEU A 621 13.20 0.59 11.26
C LEU A 621 14.12 1.39 12.19
N PHE A 622 13.98 2.72 12.22
CA PHE A 622 15.03 3.61 12.73
C PHE A 622 14.78 4.18 14.14
N PHE A 623 13.54 4.34 14.58
CA PHE A 623 13.22 5.03 15.84
C PHE A 623 12.80 4.08 16.95
N VAL A 624 12.14 2.99 16.60
CA VAL A 624 11.72 1.98 17.56
C VAL A 624 12.93 1.32 18.21
N ASN A 625 12.91 1.20 19.53
CA ASN A 625 13.97 0.54 20.30
C ASN A 625 15.40 1.06 20.00
N SER A 626 15.55 2.37 19.80
CA SER A 626 16.83 3.00 19.44
C SER A 626 17.93 2.93 20.52
N ASN A 627 17.57 2.65 21.78
CA ASN A 627 18.53 2.55 22.89
C ASN A 627 19.33 1.23 22.89
N ALA A 628 18.83 0.21 22.21
CA ALA A 628 19.45 -1.10 22.20
C ALA A 628 20.35 -1.25 20.97
N VAL A 629 21.64 -1.06 21.19
CA VAL A 629 22.65 -1.32 20.16
C VAL A 629 23.35 -2.60 20.53
N ARG A 630 23.45 -3.50 19.55
CA ARG A 630 24.36 -4.63 19.66
C ARG A 630 25.78 -4.09 19.46
N LEU A 631 26.54 -4.00 20.56
CA LEU A 631 27.97 -3.66 20.55
C LEU A 631 28.80 -4.71 19.80
#